data_AF-A0A101HWC6-F1
#
_entry.id   AF-A0A101HWC6-F1
#
_cell.length_a   1.000
_cell.length_b   1.000
_cell.length_c   1.000
_cell.angle_alpha   90.00
_cell.angle_beta   90.00
_cell.angle_gamma   90.00
#
_symmetry.space_group_name_H-M   'P 1'
#
loop_
_entity.id
_entity.type
_entity.pdbx_description
1 polymer ?
#
loop_
_entity_poly.entity_id
_entity_poly.type
_entity_poly.pdbx_seq_one_letter_code
_entity_poly.pdbx_strand_id
1 'polypeptide(L)'
;MKSFIEKFIGKTTVDATGKLDEQEQLRHQVTALYGLVADLYGSEKLVLRAGKLGALQLMRSEKIEEKVLALQKLVFEDPTYDTPPALKDIPAILQELEEEIADYVARRSIEEQLEKKITERLQQRHDDYVKEIKMQVLKEDSGPENAQTLKKLAILEKMEQKKLSASTMEFLRPATFEEIVGQEKAIKALLAKLASPYPQHVILYGPPGVGKTTAARVALEAAKSVKGTPFAEDASFVEVDGTTLRWDPREVTNPLLGSVHDPIYQGARRDLADTGIPEPKLGL
;
A
#
# COMPACT_ATOMS: atom_id res chain seq x y z
N MET A 1 -25.42 35.46 -14.11
CA MET A 1 -24.63 36.01 -15.23
C MET A 1 -25.37 36.10 -16.56
N LYS A 2 -26.58 35.54 -16.72
CA LYS A 2 -27.36 35.62 -17.98
C LYS A 2 -28.08 36.96 -18.24
N SER A 3 -28.30 37.81 -17.23
CA SER A 3 -29.10 39.05 -17.39
C SER A 3 -28.30 40.32 -17.72
N PHE A 4 -26.97 40.23 -17.84
CA PHE A 4 -26.13 41.40 -18.17
C PHE A 4 -25.92 41.58 -19.68
N ILE A 5 -26.14 40.52 -20.46
CA ILE A 5 -25.85 40.47 -21.90
C ILE A 5 -27.03 41.00 -22.73
N GLU A 6 -28.27 40.89 -22.24
CA GLU A 6 -29.47 41.29 -22.98
C GLU A 6 -29.67 42.82 -23.10
N LYS A 7 -28.91 43.65 -22.38
CA LYS A 7 -29.16 45.10 -22.30
C LYS A 7 -28.35 45.95 -23.29
N PHE A 8 -27.47 45.35 -24.09
CA PHE A 8 -26.52 46.08 -24.94
C PHE A 8 -26.80 46.06 -26.45
N ILE A 9 -27.82 45.32 -26.91
CA ILE A 9 -28.06 45.15 -28.36
C ILE A 9 -29.24 46.01 -28.79
N GLY A 10 -28.95 47.27 -29.13
CA GLY A 10 -29.85 48.17 -29.81
C GLY A 10 -30.12 47.71 -31.26
N LYS A 11 -31.40 47.71 -31.63
CA LYS A 11 -31.92 47.48 -32.99
C LYS A 11 -31.08 48.17 -34.06
N THR A 12 -30.53 47.41 -35.00
CA THR A 12 -30.15 47.95 -36.31
C THR A 12 -30.47 46.97 -37.43
N THR A 13 -30.98 47.54 -38.50
CA THR A 13 -31.61 46.95 -39.69
C THR A 13 -30.69 46.04 -40.50
N VAL A 14 -31.32 44.98 -41.02
CA VAL A 14 -30.76 43.84 -41.76
C VAL A 14 -30.59 44.21 -43.24
N ASP A 15 -29.39 43.99 -43.82
CA ASP A 15 -29.18 43.32 -45.13
C ASP A 15 -27.79 43.51 -45.79
N ALA A 16 -26.83 44.21 -45.16
CA ALA A 16 -25.41 44.18 -45.60
C ALA A 16 -24.41 44.18 -44.43
N THR A 17 -24.84 44.59 -43.24
CA THR A 17 -24.07 44.67 -42.00
C THR A 17 -23.96 43.33 -41.25
N GLY A 18 -24.95 42.43 -41.39
CA GLY A 18 -24.98 41.17 -40.64
C GLY A 18 -23.88 40.17 -41.00
N LYS A 19 -23.48 40.08 -42.27
CA LYS A 19 -22.42 39.15 -42.71
C LYS A 19 -21.02 39.57 -42.25
N LEU A 20 -20.79 40.88 -42.12
CA LEU A 20 -19.52 41.42 -41.62
C LEU A 20 -19.40 41.18 -40.10
N ASP A 21 -20.49 41.38 -39.36
CA ASP A 21 -20.57 41.13 -37.92
C ASP A 21 -20.40 39.63 -37.59
N GLU A 22 -21.05 38.74 -38.35
CA GLU A 22 -20.89 37.28 -38.21
C GLU A 22 -19.44 36.81 -38.48
N GLN A 23 -18.77 37.34 -39.50
CA GLN A 23 -17.37 36.99 -39.78
C GLN A 23 -16.41 37.51 -38.71
N GLU A 24 -16.69 38.68 -38.13
CA GLU A 24 -15.89 39.25 -37.06
C GLU A 24 -16.05 38.46 -35.75
N GLN A 25 -17.28 38.02 -35.44
CA GLN A 25 -17.56 37.12 -34.32
C GLN A 25 -16.83 35.78 -34.46
N LEU A 26 -16.85 35.17 -35.66
CA LEU A 26 -16.10 33.94 -35.93
C LEU A 26 -14.58 34.13 -35.77
N ARG A 27 -14.03 35.27 -36.21
CA ARG A 27 -12.61 35.60 -35.98
C ARG A 27 -12.28 35.68 -34.49
N HIS A 28 -13.14 36.29 -33.69
CA HIS A 28 -12.95 36.41 -32.25
C HIS A 28 -13.00 35.03 -31.58
N GLN A 29 -13.95 34.18 -31.96
CA GLN A 29 -14.08 32.82 -31.43
C GLN A 29 -12.84 31.97 -31.77
N VAL A 30 -12.40 31.97 -33.02
CA VAL A 30 -11.17 31.28 -33.46
C VAL A 30 -9.96 31.76 -32.66
N THR A 31 -9.84 33.07 -32.44
CA THR A 31 -8.72 33.64 -31.67
C THR A 31 -8.76 33.21 -30.21
N ALA A 32 -9.94 33.15 -29.59
CA ALA A 32 -10.13 32.66 -28.23
C ALA A 32 -9.75 31.17 -28.11
N LEU A 33 -10.16 30.32 -29.06
CA LEU A 33 -9.79 28.91 -29.08
C LEU A 33 -8.29 28.70 -29.23
N TYR A 34 -7.61 29.49 -30.08
CA TYR A 34 -6.15 29.46 -30.15
C TYR A 34 -5.49 29.82 -28.81
N GLY A 35 -6.04 30.80 -28.09
CA GLY A 35 -5.58 31.14 -26.74
C GLY A 35 -5.68 29.96 -25.78
N LEU A 36 -6.85 29.30 -25.74
CA LEU A 36 -7.08 28.12 -24.90
C LEU A 36 -6.14 26.97 -25.26
N VAL A 37 -5.96 26.67 -26.54
CA VAL A 37 -5.06 25.62 -27.02
C VAL A 37 -3.60 25.94 -26.67
N ALA A 38 -3.19 27.20 -26.76
CA ALA A 38 -1.86 27.65 -26.37
C ALA A 38 -1.61 27.54 -24.85
N ASP A 39 -2.58 27.93 -24.03
CA ASP A 39 -2.51 27.81 -22.58
C ASP A 39 -2.49 26.35 -22.12
N LEU A 40 -3.25 25.50 -22.81
CA LEU A 40 -3.23 24.06 -22.56
C LEU A 40 -1.87 23.48 -22.91
N TYR A 41 -1.46 23.48 -24.17
CA TYR A 41 -0.25 22.75 -24.56
C TYR A 41 1.04 23.43 -24.11
N GLY A 42 1.04 24.73 -23.90
CA GLY A 42 2.23 25.55 -23.74
C GLY A 42 2.89 25.84 -25.09
N SER A 43 3.54 26.99 -25.20
CA SER A 43 4.08 27.53 -26.46
C SER A 43 5.04 26.58 -27.17
N GLU A 44 5.97 25.94 -26.45
CA GLU A 44 6.96 25.03 -27.03
C GLU A 44 6.34 23.74 -27.59
N LYS A 45 5.47 23.08 -26.81
CA LYS A 45 4.82 21.81 -27.25
C LYS A 45 3.84 22.06 -28.39
N LEU A 46 3.16 23.21 -28.38
CA LEU A 46 2.25 23.60 -29.46
C LEU A 46 2.99 23.76 -30.79
N VAL A 47 4.15 24.43 -30.79
CA VAL A 47 4.97 24.59 -32.00
C VAL A 47 5.48 23.24 -32.51
N LEU A 48 5.92 22.36 -31.61
CA LEU A 48 6.35 21.00 -31.98
C LEU A 48 5.23 20.17 -32.61
N ARG A 49 4.02 20.24 -32.04
CA ARG A 49 2.83 19.56 -32.62
C ARG A 49 2.43 20.14 -33.96
N ALA A 50 2.36 21.46 -34.05
CA ALA A 50 2.04 22.15 -35.30
C ALA A 50 3.04 21.80 -36.42
N GLY A 51 4.32 21.59 -36.07
CA GLY A 51 5.33 21.13 -37.02
C GLY A 51 5.08 19.71 -37.52
N LYS A 52 4.78 18.77 -36.61
CA LYS A 52 4.47 17.37 -36.97
C LYS A 52 3.22 17.24 -37.85
N LEU A 53 2.21 18.07 -37.58
CA LEU A 53 0.92 18.01 -38.26
C LEU A 53 0.84 18.92 -39.50
N GLY A 54 1.92 19.61 -39.86
CA GLY A 54 1.94 20.56 -40.97
C GLY A 54 1.04 21.79 -40.78
N ALA A 55 0.63 22.09 -39.55
CA ALA A 55 -0.27 23.19 -39.22
C ALA A 55 0.42 24.54 -39.03
N LEU A 56 1.76 24.59 -38.93
CA LEU A 56 2.51 25.83 -38.65
C LEU A 56 2.22 26.99 -39.61
N GLN A 57 2.11 26.70 -40.91
CA GLN A 57 1.84 27.73 -41.92
C GLN A 57 0.37 28.16 -41.87
N LEU A 58 -0.54 27.21 -41.68
CA LEU A 58 -1.98 27.42 -41.57
C LEU A 58 -2.34 28.29 -40.36
N MET A 59 -1.66 28.11 -39.22
CA MET A 59 -1.83 28.95 -38.02
C MET A 59 -1.52 30.43 -38.26
N ARG A 60 -0.58 30.73 -39.16
CA ARG A 60 -0.11 32.10 -39.47
C ARG A 60 -0.89 32.74 -40.61
N SER A 61 -1.81 32.02 -41.24
CA SER A 61 -2.61 32.54 -42.34
C SER A 61 -3.55 33.66 -41.89
N GLU A 62 -3.91 34.57 -42.80
CA GLU A 62 -4.92 35.61 -42.54
C GLU A 62 -6.35 35.14 -42.83
N LYS A 63 -6.51 33.99 -43.48
CA LYS A 63 -7.81 33.38 -43.80
C LYS A 63 -8.33 32.57 -42.62
N ILE A 64 -9.63 32.72 -42.34
CA ILE A 64 -10.28 32.05 -41.21
C ILE A 64 -10.32 30.53 -41.46
N GLU A 65 -10.59 30.14 -42.70
CA GLU A 65 -10.71 28.75 -43.14
C GLU A 65 -9.42 27.97 -42.88
N GLU A 66 -8.28 28.58 -43.21
CA GLU A 66 -6.94 27.98 -42.99
C GLU A 66 -6.62 27.92 -41.48
N LYS A 67 -7.02 28.94 -40.70
CA LYS A 67 -6.86 28.94 -39.25
C LYS A 67 -7.70 27.89 -38.54
N VAL A 68 -8.94 27.68 -38.98
CA VAL A 68 -9.85 26.66 -38.45
C VAL A 68 -9.33 25.27 -38.80
N LEU A 69 -8.82 25.07 -40.02
CA LEU A 69 -8.16 23.82 -40.42
C LEU A 69 -6.97 23.49 -39.50
N ALA A 70 -6.15 24.48 -39.18
CA ALA A 70 -5.06 24.30 -38.22
C ALA A 70 -5.56 23.94 -36.81
N LEU A 71 -6.65 24.56 -36.33
CA LEU A 71 -7.25 24.17 -35.04
C LEU A 71 -7.75 22.72 -35.07
N GLN A 72 -8.41 22.29 -36.14
CA GLN A 72 -8.84 20.89 -36.30
C GLN A 72 -7.68 19.92 -36.24
N LYS A 73 -6.60 20.18 -36.99
CA LYS A 73 -5.39 19.35 -36.92
C LYS A 73 -4.82 19.30 -35.50
N LEU A 74 -4.77 20.43 -34.80
CA LEU A 74 -4.14 20.53 -33.48
C LEU A 74 -4.97 19.90 -32.35
N VAL A 75 -6.28 20.10 -32.37
CA VAL A 75 -7.19 19.64 -31.32
C VAL A 75 -7.51 18.15 -31.49
N PHE A 76 -7.83 17.70 -32.70
CA PHE A 76 -8.13 16.28 -32.97
C PHE A 76 -6.88 15.42 -33.19
N GLU A 77 -5.69 16.03 -33.27
CA GLU A 77 -4.41 15.36 -33.55
C GLU A 77 -4.40 14.52 -34.84
N ASP A 78 -5.28 14.85 -35.80
CA ASP A 78 -5.45 14.10 -37.03
C ASP A 78 -4.78 14.83 -38.22
N PRO A 79 -3.76 14.24 -38.85
CA PRO A 79 -3.09 14.86 -40.00
C PRO A 79 -3.92 14.82 -41.29
N THR A 80 -5.01 14.04 -41.36
CA THR A 80 -5.80 13.81 -42.59
C THR A 80 -6.66 15.01 -43.02
N TYR A 81 -6.82 16.02 -42.16
CA TYR A 81 -7.55 17.25 -42.46
C TYR A 81 -6.80 18.17 -43.44
N ASP A 82 -6.82 17.90 -44.75
CA ASP A 82 -6.00 18.67 -45.71
C ASP A 82 -6.76 19.75 -46.49
N THR A 83 -8.08 19.77 -46.41
CA THR A 83 -8.92 20.72 -47.15
C THR A 83 -9.55 21.76 -46.23
N PRO A 84 -9.40 23.07 -46.52
CA PRO A 84 -10.06 24.12 -45.74
C PRO A 84 -11.59 23.96 -45.77
N PRO A 85 -12.27 24.05 -44.62
CA PRO A 85 -13.73 23.89 -44.56
C PRO A 85 -14.45 25.07 -45.24
N ALA A 86 -15.68 24.82 -45.72
CA ALA A 86 -16.50 25.88 -46.27
C ALA A 86 -17.00 26.81 -45.16
N LEU A 87 -17.13 28.11 -45.47
CA LEU A 87 -17.56 29.15 -44.50
C LEU A 87 -18.87 28.84 -43.77
N LYS A 88 -19.76 28.04 -44.37
CA LYS A 88 -21.04 27.65 -43.77
C LYS A 88 -20.90 26.60 -42.67
N ASP A 89 -19.87 25.78 -42.74
CA ASP A 89 -19.65 24.64 -41.83
C ASP A 89 -18.74 25.03 -40.65
N ILE A 90 -18.04 26.17 -40.75
CA ILE A 90 -17.16 26.68 -39.70
C ILE A 90 -17.85 26.79 -38.33
N PRO A 91 -19.09 27.31 -38.20
CA PRO A 91 -19.72 27.41 -36.88
C PRO A 91 -19.92 26.06 -36.20
N ALA A 92 -20.30 25.03 -36.96
CA ALA A 92 -20.47 23.67 -36.43
C ALA A 92 -19.12 23.06 -36.03
N ILE A 93 -18.08 23.25 -36.85
CA ILE A 93 -16.72 22.79 -36.55
C ILE A 93 -16.18 23.46 -35.29
N LEU A 94 -16.41 24.76 -35.09
CA LEU A 94 -15.98 25.46 -33.88
C LEU A 94 -16.66 24.92 -32.63
N GLN A 95 -17.92 24.53 -32.73
CA GLN A 95 -18.64 23.91 -31.62
C GLN A 95 -18.07 22.52 -31.28
N GLU A 96 -17.76 21.69 -32.29
CA GLU A 96 -17.08 20.41 -32.08
C GLU A 96 -15.69 20.59 -31.44
N LEU A 97 -14.93 21.60 -31.88
CA LEU A 97 -13.64 21.94 -31.29
C LEU A 97 -13.77 22.39 -29.83
N GLU A 98 -14.80 23.16 -29.50
CA GLU A 98 -15.08 23.57 -28.12
C GLU A 98 -15.36 22.38 -27.21
N GLU A 99 -16.18 21.43 -27.68
CA GLU A 99 -16.48 20.20 -26.93
C GLU A 99 -15.22 19.37 -26.68
N GLU A 100 -14.39 19.15 -27.72
CA GLU A 100 -13.16 18.38 -27.58
C GLU A 100 -12.13 19.06 -26.66
N ILE A 101 -12.00 20.39 -26.75
CA ILE A 101 -11.13 21.17 -25.84
C ILE A 101 -11.64 21.06 -24.40
N ALA A 102 -12.94 21.13 -24.18
CA ALA A 102 -13.53 21.01 -22.84
C ALA A 102 -13.26 19.62 -22.22
N ASP A 103 -13.41 18.55 -23.01
CA ASP A 103 -13.10 17.18 -22.59
C ASP A 103 -11.61 17.02 -22.26
N TYR A 104 -10.72 17.60 -23.06
CA TYR A 104 -9.28 17.58 -22.81
C TYR A 104 -8.92 18.30 -21.50
N VAL A 105 -9.49 19.49 -21.26
CA VAL A 105 -9.30 20.26 -20.01
C VAL A 105 -9.75 19.45 -18.81
N ALA A 106 -10.91 18.81 -18.90
CA ALA A 106 -11.45 17.98 -17.83
C ALA A 106 -10.51 16.82 -17.49
N ARG A 107 -10.02 16.08 -18.50
CA ARG A 107 -9.07 14.97 -18.30
C ARG A 107 -7.77 15.44 -17.66
N ARG A 108 -7.18 16.52 -18.18
CA ARG A 108 -5.95 17.08 -17.64
C ARG A 108 -6.08 17.53 -16.18
N SER A 109 -7.21 18.12 -15.81
CA SER A 109 -7.43 18.53 -14.41
C SER A 109 -7.40 17.35 -13.43
N ILE A 110 -7.86 16.18 -13.86
CA ILE A 110 -7.82 14.93 -13.07
C ILE A 110 -6.39 14.41 -13.00
N GLU A 111 -5.65 14.44 -14.12
CA GLU A 111 -4.24 14.04 -14.17
C GLU A 111 -3.39 14.91 -13.23
N GLU A 112 -3.54 16.24 -13.27
CA GLU A 112 -2.82 17.17 -12.40
C GLU A 112 -3.14 16.92 -10.91
N GLN A 113 -4.40 16.64 -10.57
CA GLN A 113 -4.78 16.28 -9.20
C GLN A 113 -4.14 14.95 -8.75
N LEU A 114 -4.06 13.97 -9.65
CA LEU A 114 -3.44 12.68 -9.38
C LEU A 114 -1.92 12.83 -9.19
N GLU A 115 -1.24 13.54 -10.09
CA GLU A 115 0.19 13.84 -10.01
C GLU A 115 0.54 14.54 -8.71
N LYS A 116 -0.26 15.53 -8.29
CA LYS A 116 -0.06 16.22 -7.01
C LYS A 116 -0.13 15.25 -5.82
N LYS A 117 -1.15 14.38 -5.77
CA LYS A 117 -1.29 13.37 -4.71
C LYS A 117 -0.15 12.34 -4.72
N ILE A 118 0.30 11.93 -5.91
CA ILE A 118 1.44 11.01 -6.06
C ILE A 118 2.70 11.67 -5.51
N THR A 119 2.96 12.93 -5.89
CA THR A 119 4.13 13.69 -5.44
C THR A 119 4.14 13.88 -3.93
N GLU A 120 3.00 14.26 -3.34
CA GLU A 120 2.85 14.37 -1.88
C GLU A 120 3.15 13.04 -1.16
N ARG A 121 2.65 11.91 -1.69
CA ARG A 121 2.94 10.59 -1.12
C ARG A 121 4.39 10.15 -1.30
N LEU A 122 5.01 10.45 -2.43
CA LEU A 122 6.42 10.15 -2.68
C LEU A 122 7.31 10.93 -1.72
N GLN A 123 7.02 12.23 -1.54
CA GLN A 123 7.70 13.09 -0.57
C GLN A 123 7.61 12.52 0.85
N GLN A 124 6.40 12.18 1.29
CA GLN A 124 6.17 11.61 2.61
C GLN A 124 6.94 10.30 2.81
N ARG A 125 6.91 9.39 1.85
CA ARG A 125 7.68 8.13 1.90
C ARG A 125 9.18 8.37 1.92
N HIS A 126 9.66 9.35 1.16
CA HIS A 126 11.07 9.70 1.15
C HIS A 126 11.52 10.21 2.52
N ASP A 127 10.73 11.09 3.15
CA ASP A 127 11.04 11.63 4.48
C ASP A 127 11.05 10.51 5.55
N ASP A 128 10.06 9.61 5.49
CA ASP A 128 10.00 8.44 6.39
C ASP A 128 11.21 7.52 6.19
N TYR A 129 11.58 7.25 4.94
CA TYR A 129 12.75 6.42 4.60
C TYR A 129 14.07 7.04 5.09
N VAL A 130 14.26 8.35 4.88
CA VAL A 130 15.45 9.07 5.38
C VAL A 130 15.51 9.01 6.91
N LYS A 131 14.37 9.15 7.59
CA LYS A 131 14.29 9.03 9.04
C LYS A 131 14.64 7.62 9.53
N GLU A 132 14.21 6.60 8.82
CA GLU A 132 14.54 5.21 9.12
C GLU A 132 16.04 4.95 8.98
N ILE A 133 16.67 5.37 7.88
CA ILE A 133 18.12 5.27 7.69
C ILE A 133 18.86 5.98 8.84
N LYS A 134 18.45 7.20 9.18
CA LYS A 134 19.07 7.93 10.31
C LYS A 134 18.97 7.15 11.61
N MET A 135 17.83 6.53 11.88
CA MET A 135 17.64 5.70 13.07
C MET A 135 18.48 4.41 13.03
N GLN A 136 18.67 3.80 11.86
CA GLN A 136 19.55 2.64 11.69
C GLN A 136 21.00 3.01 11.97
N VAL A 137 21.50 4.10 11.38
CA VAL A 137 22.87 4.60 11.63
C VAL A 137 23.07 4.95 13.11
N LEU A 138 22.09 5.61 13.75
CA LEU A 138 22.16 5.89 15.20
C LEU A 138 22.15 4.61 16.05
N LYS A 139 21.47 3.55 15.63
CA LYS A 139 21.48 2.24 16.30
C LYS A 139 22.77 1.46 16.08
N GLU A 140 23.49 1.71 14.97
CA GLU A 140 24.80 1.10 14.71
C GLU A 140 25.92 1.80 15.48
N ASP A 141 25.85 3.13 15.65
CA ASP A 141 26.84 3.92 16.41
C ASP A 141 26.61 3.92 17.93
N SER A 142 25.38 3.67 18.38
CA SER A 142 25.07 3.50 19.81
C SER A 142 25.13 2.02 20.15
N GLY A 143 25.73 1.64 21.29
CA GLY A 143 25.69 0.25 21.77
C GLY A 143 24.25 -0.32 21.86
N PRO A 144 24.08 -1.62 22.14
CA PRO A 144 22.80 -2.34 22.02
C PRO A 144 21.62 -1.74 22.80
N GLU A 145 21.91 -0.90 23.80
CA GLU A 145 20.92 -0.26 24.67
C GLU A 145 20.89 1.25 24.47
N ASN A 146 19.71 1.79 24.16
CA ASN A 146 19.44 3.23 24.12
C ASN A 146 18.30 3.60 25.09
N ALA A 147 18.11 4.89 25.35
CA ALA A 147 17.09 5.37 26.31
C ALA A 147 15.66 4.93 25.94
N GLN A 148 15.37 4.68 24.66
CA GLN A 148 14.08 4.16 24.21
C GLN A 148 13.95 2.66 24.50
N THR A 149 15.02 1.88 24.30
CA THR A 149 15.06 0.44 24.63
C THR A 149 14.84 0.23 26.13
N LEU A 150 15.52 0.99 26.99
CA LEU A 150 15.35 0.93 28.44
C LEU A 150 13.94 1.33 28.88
N LYS A 151 13.34 2.36 28.25
CA LYS A 151 11.95 2.74 28.51
C LYS A 151 10.99 1.63 28.11
N LYS A 152 11.23 0.96 26.98
CA LYS A 152 10.41 -0.16 26.52
C LYS A 152 10.55 -1.37 27.45
N LEU A 153 11.76 -1.68 27.90
CA LEU A 153 12.03 -2.72 28.90
C LEU A 153 11.23 -2.46 30.19
N ALA A 154 11.31 -1.25 30.74
CA ALA A 154 10.56 -0.89 31.96
C ALA A 154 9.03 -1.01 31.79
N ILE A 155 8.49 -0.73 30.60
CA ILE A 155 7.08 -0.94 30.30
C ILE A 155 6.74 -2.44 30.28
N LEU A 156 7.59 -3.27 29.66
CA LEU A 156 7.41 -4.72 29.59
C LEU A 156 7.47 -5.36 30.99
N GLU A 157 8.48 -5.01 31.81
CA GLU A 157 8.59 -5.47 33.19
C GLU A 157 7.35 -5.09 34.02
N LYS A 158 6.83 -3.87 33.83
CA LYS A 158 5.58 -3.43 34.48
C LYS A 158 4.35 -4.21 34.01
N MET A 159 4.32 -4.64 32.74
CA MET A 159 3.24 -5.46 32.22
C MET A 159 3.32 -6.90 32.73
N GLU A 160 4.52 -7.46 32.87
CA GLU A 160 4.75 -8.79 33.44
C GLU A 160 4.30 -8.88 34.91
N GLN A 161 4.40 -7.78 35.66
CA GLN A 161 3.88 -7.70 37.02
C GLN A 161 2.34 -7.74 37.10
N LYS A 162 1.62 -7.50 35.99
CA LYS A 162 0.16 -7.59 35.98
C LYS A 162 -0.27 -9.06 35.85
N LYS A 163 -0.46 -9.71 37.00
CA LYS A 163 -1.07 -11.04 37.09
C LYS A 163 -2.59 -10.89 37.13
N LEU A 164 -3.30 -11.65 36.29
CA LEU A 164 -4.74 -11.85 36.44
C LEU A 164 -4.99 -12.64 37.74
N SER A 165 -6.14 -12.42 38.37
CA SER A 165 -6.57 -13.28 39.48
C SER A 165 -6.66 -14.72 38.99
N ALA A 166 -5.79 -15.58 39.48
CA ALA A 166 -5.78 -17.00 39.16
C ALA A 166 -7.15 -17.60 39.50
N SER A 167 -7.70 -18.39 38.57
CA SER A 167 -8.98 -19.05 38.78
C SER A 167 -8.85 -20.07 39.91
N THR A 168 -9.93 -20.33 40.67
CA THR A 168 -9.93 -21.37 41.71
C THR A 168 -9.48 -22.74 41.18
N MET A 169 -9.74 -23.02 39.90
CA MET A 169 -9.31 -24.24 39.21
C MET A 169 -7.78 -24.33 39.02
N GLU A 170 -7.08 -23.21 38.98
CA GLU A 170 -5.61 -23.17 38.90
C GLU A 170 -4.98 -23.49 40.26
N PHE A 171 -5.55 -22.98 41.35
CA PHE A 171 -5.13 -23.32 42.71
C PHE A 171 -5.35 -24.78 43.08
N LEU A 172 -6.38 -25.41 42.51
CA LEU A 172 -6.70 -26.83 42.74
C LEU A 172 -5.93 -27.78 41.81
N ARG A 173 -5.09 -27.25 40.91
CA ARG A 173 -4.31 -28.08 40.00
C ARG A 173 -3.18 -28.77 40.79
N PRO A 174 -2.96 -30.09 40.59
CA PRO A 174 -1.86 -30.80 41.21
C PRO A 174 -0.50 -30.08 41.07
N ALA A 175 0.17 -29.85 42.19
CA ALA A 175 1.50 -29.24 42.24
C ALA A 175 2.61 -30.28 42.39
N THR A 176 2.30 -31.41 43.03
CA THR A 176 3.22 -32.51 43.25
C THR A 176 2.76 -33.80 42.56
N PHE A 177 3.66 -34.76 42.38
CA PHE A 177 3.29 -36.06 41.80
C PHE A 177 2.38 -36.88 42.73
N GLU A 178 2.47 -36.68 44.03
CA GLU A 178 1.66 -37.37 45.05
C GLU A 178 0.18 -37.03 44.91
N GLU A 179 -0.13 -35.85 44.36
CA GLU A 179 -1.49 -35.41 44.05
C GLU A 179 -2.05 -36.04 42.77
N ILE A 180 -1.23 -36.70 41.95
CA ILE A 180 -1.67 -37.41 40.74
C ILE A 180 -1.85 -38.90 41.04
N VAL A 181 -3.09 -39.31 41.28
CA VAL A 181 -3.45 -40.68 41.65
C VAL A 181 -3.68 -41.57 40.41
N GLY A 182 -3.09 -42.76 40.39
CA GLY A 182 -3.40 -43.81 39.40
C GLY A 182 -2.69 -43.68 38.05
N GLN A 183 -1.70 -42.78 37.94
CA GLN A 183 -0.91 -42.57 36.71
C GLN A 183 0.60 -42.73 36.93
N GLU A 184 1.01 -43.50 37.94
CA GLU A 184 2.41 -43.57 38.42
C GLU A 184 3.37 -44.05 37.33
N LYS A 185 2.95 -45.00 36.48
CA LYS A 185 3.78 -45.50 35.37
C LYS A 185 4.01 -44.44 34.30
N ALA A 186 2.98 -43.68 33.95
CA ALA A 186 3.05 -42.63 32.93
C ALA A 186 3.93 -41.46 33.41
N ILE A 187 3.78 -41.07 34.68
CA ILE A 187 4.61 -40.06 35.33
C ILE A 187 6.08 -40.46 35.34
N LYS A 188 6.40 -41.69 35.77
CA LYS A 188 7.78 -42.20 35.78
C LYS A 188 8.40 -42.20 34.39
N ALA A 189 7.62 -42.60 33.37
CA ALA A 189 8.07 -42.57 31.99
C ALA A 189 8.35 -41.14 31.51
N LEU A 190 7.45 -40.20 31.80
CA LEU A 190 7.63 -38.79 31.44
C LEU A 190 8.86 -38.17 32.12
N LEU A 191 9.03 -38.41 33.42
CA LEU A 191 10.19 -37.93 34.17
C LEU A 191 11.49 -38.50 33.61
N ALA A 192 11.55 -39.81 33.29
CA ALA A 192 12.76 -40.40 32.72
C ALA A 192 13.15 -39.80 31.35
N LYS A 193 12.17 -39.23 30.62
CA LYS A 193 12.40 -38.58 29.32
C LYS A 193 12.80 -37.11 29.44
N LEU A 194 12.34 -36.43 30.49
CA LEU A 194 12.66 -35.03 30.75
C LEU A 194 13.90 -34.85 31.62
N ALA A 195 14.11 -35.72 32.60
CA ALA A 195 15.21 -35.68 33.56
C ALA A 195 16.51 -36.29 32.99
N SER A 196 16.91 -35.80 31.82
CA SER A 196 18.10 -36.20 31.06
C SER A 196 18.89 -34.95 30.69
N PRO A 197 20.23 -35.03 30.52
CA PRO A 197 21.02 -33.92 29.96
C PRO A 197 20.51 -33.47 28.58
N TYR A 198 19.86 -34.38 27.86
CA TYR A 198 19.18 -34.14 26.59
C TYR A 198 17.72 -34.58 26.71
N PRO A 199 16.82 -33.68 27.17
CA PRO A 199 15.39 -33.97 27.26
C PRO A 199 14.82 -34.34 25.88
N GLN A 200 14.01 -35.38 25.84
CA GLN A 200 13.39 -35.83 24.58
C GLN A 200 12.09 -35.06 24.31
N HIS A 201 11.73 -34.90 23.04
CA HIS A 201 10.39 -34.45 22.65
C HIS A 201 9.36 -35.53 23.04
N VAL A 202 8.31 -35.14 23.76
CA VAL A 202 7.28 -36.05 24.26
C VAL A 202 5.90 -35.64 23.74
N ILE A 203 5.16 -36.63 23.24
CA ILE A 203 3.74 -36.47 22.89
C ILE A 203 2.89 -37.15 23.98
N LEU A 204 2.08 -36.36 24.68
CA LEU A 204 1.11 -36.88 25.64
C LEU A 204 -0.25 -37.04 24.95
N TYR A 205 -0.68 -38.30 24.77
CA TYR A 205 -1.97 -38.62 24.14
C TYR A 205 -2.92 -39.27 25.16
N GLY A 206 -4.22 -39.09 24.93
CA GLY A 206 -5.27 -39.64 25.79
C GLY A 206 -6.56 -38.81 25.75
N PRO A 207 -7.67 -39.29 26.35
CA PRO A 207 -8.94 -38.58 26.37
C PRO A 207 -8.83 -37.15 26.95
N PRO A 208 -9.73 -36.21 26.58
CA PRO A 208 -9.77 -34.89 27.20
C PRO A 208 -10.06 -35.02 28.70
N GLY A 209 -9.47 -34.13 29.52
CA GLY A 209 -9.70 -34.10 30.97
C GLY A 209 -8.87 -35.07 31.83
N VAL A 210 -8.09 -35.99 31.25
CA VAL A 210 -7.26 -36.96 32.01
C VAL A 210 -6.02 -36.37 32.69
N GLY A 211 -5.81 -35.05 32.62
CA GLY A 211 -4.70 -34.38 33.30
C GLY A 211 -3.36 -34.36 32.55
N LYS A 212 -3.35 -34.53 31.21
CA LYS A 212 -2.11 -34.53 30.40
C LYS A 212 -1.25 -33.27 30.61
N THR A 213 -1.86 -32.09 30.51
CA THR A 213 -1.17 -30.80 30.71
C THR A 213 -0.68 -30.64 32.14
N THR A 214 -1.48 -31.08 33.11
CA THR A 214 -1.09 -31.11 34.53
C THR A 214 0.14 -32.00 34.76
N ALA A 215 0.14 -33.21 34.20
CA ALA A 215 1.27 -34.14 34.31
C ALA A 215 2.55 -33.58 33.69
N ALA A 216 2.45 -32.90 32.53
CA ALA A 216 3.58 -32.20 31.92
C ALA A 216 4.17 -31.12 32.83
N ARG A 217 3.31 -30.32 33.46
CA ARG A 217 3.72 -29.24 34.37
C ARG A 217 4.43 -29.78 35.60
N VAL A 218 3.82 -30.73 36.30
CA VAL A 218 4.43 -31.36 37.49
C VAL A 218 5.73 -32.07 37.14
N ALA A 219 5.83 -32.67 35.95
CA ALA A 219 7.06 -33.30 35.50
C ALA A 219 8.20 -32.31 35.23
N LEU A 220 7.92 -31.11 34.70
CA LEU A 220 8.93 -30.07 34.60
C LEU A 220 9.40 -29.62 35.99
N GLU A 221 8.47 -29.34 36.91
CA GLU A 221 8.81 -28.92 38.28
C GLU A 221 9.72 -29.94 38.99
N ALA A 222 9.41 -31.22 38.84
CA ALA A 222 10.28 -32.27 39.37
C ALA A 222 11.63 -32.33 38.65
N ALA A 223 11.67 -32.18 37.33
CA ALA A 223 12.92 -32.24 36.55
C ALA A 223 13.90 -31.10 36.89
N LYS A 224 13.41 -29.92 37.29
CA LYS A 224 14.24 -28.81 37.80
C LYS A 224 15.05 -29.20 39.04
N SER A 225 14.50 -30.07 39.89
CA SER A 225 15.16 -30.52 41.12
C SER A 225 16.21 -31.61 40.90
N VAL A 226 16.28 -32.19 39.69
CA VAL A 226 17.17 -33.31 39.36
C VAL A 226 18.51 -32.77 38.85
N LYS A 227 19.61 -33.22 39.45
CA LYS A 227 20.97 -32.89 38.99
C LYS A 227 21.22 -33.49 37.60
N GLY A 228 21.73 -32.66 36.69
CA GLY A 228 22.11 -33.08 35.34
C GLY A 228 21.03 -32.90 34.28
N THR A 229 19.90 -32.27 34.60
CA THR A 229 18.94 -31.78 33.61
C THR A 229 19.34 -30.38 33.12
N PRO A 230 18.89 -29.94 31.93
CA PRO A 230 19.17 -28.59 31.45
C PRO A 230 18.20 -27.53 32.01
N PHE A 231 17.29 -27.90 32.91
CA PHE A 231 16.28 -26.98 33.45
C PHE A 231 16.83 -26.29 34.70
N ALA A 232 16.88 -24.96 34.68
CA ALA A 232 17.19 -24.15 35.85
C ALA A 232 16.02 -24.13 36.85
N GLU A 233 16.28 -23.77 38.11
CA GLU A 233 15.24 -23.66 39.15
C GLU A 233 14.13 -22.67 38.76
N ASP A 234 14.47 -21.62 38.03
CA ASP A 234 13.58 -20.59 37.52
C ASP A 234 13.02 -20.89 36.10
N ALA A 235 13.25 -22.08 35.55
CA ALA A 235 12.79 -22.42 34.21
C ALA A 235 11.26 -22.30 34.07
N SER A 236 10.79 -21.60 33.05
CA SER A 236 9.37 -21.35 32.83
C SER A 236 8.65 -22.54 32.17
N PHE A 237 7.42 -22.84 32.62
CA PHE A 237 6.50 -23.71 31.88
C PHE A 237 5.63 -22.86 30.94
N VAL A 238 5.86 -22.96 29.63
CA VAL A 238 5.14 -22.17 28.62
C VAL A 238 4.02 -23.01 27.99
N GLU A 239 2.77 -22.64 28.23
CA GLU A 239 1.59 -23.21 27.55
C GLU A 239 1.23 -22.35 26.34
N VAL A 240 1.15 -22.97 25.16
CA VAL A 240 0.74 -22.30 23.92
C VAL A 240 -0.49 -23.00 23.36
N ASP A 241 -1.54 -22.24 23.05
CA ASP A 241 -2.73 -22.78 22.39
C ASP A 241 -2.51 -22.78 20.86
N GLY A 242 -2.98 -23.82 20.18
CA GLY A 242 -2.96 -23.91 18.73
C GLY A 242 -3.74 -22.79 18.04
N THR A 243 -4.68 -22.14 18.73
CA THR A 243 -5.35 -20.94 18.22
C THR A 243 -4.44 -19.70 18.19
N THR A 244 -3.48 -19.61 19.12
CA THR A 244 -2.47 -18.54 19.19
C THR A 244 -1.37 -18.74 18.15
N LEU A 245 -1.17 -19.96 17.66
CA LEU A 245 -0.21 -20.32 16.62
C LEU A 245 -0.73 -20.14 15.18
N ARG A 246 -1.94 -19.56 14.98
CA ARG A 246 -2.43 -19.28 13.63
C ARG A 246 -1.55 -18.22 12.97
N TRP A 247 -1.06 -18.57 11.79
CA TRP A 247 -0.17 -17.81 10.89
C TRP A 247 -0.44 -16.29 10.88
N ASP A 248 0.27 -15.55 11.74
CA ASP A 248 0.50 -14.11 11.58
C ASP A 248 1.91 -13.93 10.96
N PRO A 249 2.04 -13.34 9.75
CA PRO A 249 3.32 -13.07 9.11
C PRO A 249 4.32 -12.28 9.98
N ARG A 250 3.83 -11.57 11.00
CA ARG A 250 4.65 -10.77 11.93
C ARG A 250 5.27 -11.60 13.05
N GLU A 251 4.71 -12.77 13.37
CA GLU A 251 5.19 -13.65 14.45
C GLU A 251 6.21 -14.71 13.97
N VAL A 252 6.47 -14.77 12.67
CA VAL A 252 7.50 -15.63 12.03
C VAL A 252 8.90 -15.44 12.64
N THR A 253 9.16 -14.28 13.25
CA THR A 253 10.45 -13.93 13.86
C THR A 253 10.53 -14.18 15.37
N ASN A 254 9.46 -14.68 16.02
CA ASN A 254 9.48 -14.95 17.45
C ASN A 254 10.22 -16.30 17.71
N PRO A 255 11.42 -16.30 18.31
CA PRO A 255 12.19 -17.53 18.52
C PRO A 255 11.54 -18.51 19.52
N LEU A 256 10.51 -18.08 20.26
CA LEU A 256 9.78 -18.90 21.23
C LEU A 256 8.46 -19.48 20.68
N LEU A 257 7.85 -18.83 19.68
CA LEU A 257 6.53 -19.19 19.13
C LEU A 257 6.56 -19.53 17.64
N GLY A 258 7.55 -19.02 16.91
CA GLY A 258 7.75 -19.28 15.49
C GLY A 258 8.15 -20.72 15.28
N SER A 259 7.51 -21.37 14.32
CA SER A 259 8.03 -22.62 13.76
C SER A 259 9.47 -22.33 13.32
N VAL A 260 10.44 -22.95 13.99
CA VAL A 260 11.76 -23.17 13.39
C VAL A 260 11.45 -23.92 12.10
N HIS A 261 11.46 -23.20 10.98
CA HIS A 261 11.18 -23.78 9.69
C HIS A 261 12.17 -24.92 9.49
N ASP A 262 11.64 -26.14 9.39
CA ASP A 262 12.41 -27.35 9.16
C ASP A 262 13.39 -27.12 7.98
N PRO A 263 14.70 -27.43 8.09
CA PRO A 263 15.70 -27.10 7.06
C PRO A 263 15.35 -27.58 5.64
N ILE A 264 14.47 -28.56 5.50
CA ILE A 264 13.91 -29.02 4.23
C ILE A 264 13.09 -27.96 3.46
N TYR A 265 12.70 -26.84 4.09
CA TYR A 265 11.94 -25.74 3.48
C TYR A 265 12.78 -24.48 3.17
N GLN A 266 14.09 -24.45 3.42
CA GLN A 266 14.97 -23.27 3.20
C GLN A 266 15.31 -22.98 1.72
N GLY A 267 14.46 -23.38 0.77
CA GLY A 267 14.75 -23.30 -0.66
C GLY A 267 14.01 -22.21 -1.44
N ALA A 268 13.40 -21.21 -0.79
CA ALA A 268 12.63 -20.21 -1.51
C ALA A 268 13.54 -19.24 -2.31
N ARG A 269 13.31 -19.12 -3.62
CA ARG A 269 13.89 -18.04 -4.43
C ARG A 269 13.44 -16.68 -3.88
N ARG A 270 14.34 -15.70 -3.95
CA ARG A 270 14.19 -14.34 -3.40
C ARG A 270 12.85 -13.68 -3.76
N ASP A 271 12.33 -13.99 -4.95
CA ASP A 271 11.11 -13.43 -5.54
C ASP A 271 9.81 -13.90 -4.83
N LEU A 272 9.84 -15.04 -4.12
CA LEU A 272 8.70 -15.59 -3.38
C LEU A 272 8.75 -15.26 -1.88
N ALA A 273 9.90 -14.79 -1.38
CA ALA A 273 10.10 -14.45 0.02
C ALA A 273 9.31 -13.20 0.44
N ASP A 274 9.20 -12.21 -0.45
CA ASP A 274 8.49 -10.95 -0.18
C ASP A 274 6.97 -11.13 -0.06
N THR A 275 6.42 -12.23 -0.58
CA THR A 275 4.97 -12.55 -0.52
C THR A 275 4.63 -13.66 0.47
N GLY A 276 5.63 -14.33 1.07
CA GLY A 276 5.41 -15.33 2.12
C GLY A 276 4.72 -16.61 1.67
N ILE A 277 4.70 -16.90 0.36
CA ILE A 277 4.03 -18.08 -0.20
C ILE A 277 5.05 -19.23 -0.31
N PRO A 278 4.89 -20.35 0.42
CA PRO A 278 5.76 -21.51 0.27
C PRO A 278 5.53 -22.18 -1.10
N GLU A 279 6.63 -22.54 -1.77
CA GLU A 279 6.58 -23.24 -3.07
C GLU A 279 6.12 -24.70 -2.88
N PRO A 280 5.02 -25.12 -3.54
CA PRO A 280 4.63 -26.53 -3.54
C PRO A 280 5.59 -27.33 -4.41
N LYS A 281 6.38 -28.23 -3.81
CA LYS A 281 7.16 -29.21 -4.58
C LYS A 281 6.19 -30.21 -5.21
N LEU A 282 6.35 -30.44 -6.52
CA LEU A 282 5.71 -31.56 -7.20
C LEU A 282 6.26 -32.85 -6.58
N GLY A 283 5.36 -33.66 -6.01
CA GLY A 283 5.71 -34.90 -5.35
C GLY A 283 6.37 -35.90 -6.30
N LEU A 284 7.33 -36.65 -5.76
CA LEU A 284 7.84 -37.90 -6.35
C LEU A 284 6.80 -39.01 -6.23
#